data_AF-A0A2U1VI56-F1
#
_entry.id   AF-A0A2U1VI56-F1
#
_cell.length_a   1.000
_cell.length_b   1.000
_cell.length_c   1.000
_cell.angle_alpha   90.00
_cell.angle_beta   90.00
_cell.angle_gamma   90.00
#
_symmetry.space_group_name_H-M   'P 1'
#
loop_
_entity.id
_entity.type
_entity.pdbx_description
1 polymer ?
#
loop_
_entity_poly.entity_id
_entity_poly.type
_entity_poly.pdbx_seq_one_letter_code
_entity_poly.pdbx_strand_id
1 'polypeptide(L)'
;MATKRKTAASAAPASAAAVIAAETSTETLAESWADIILRTNFAAAEQDSAVLLQAASVLLEADTPEKVNVALDQNLKLWIAIKAVLLNDDCPIEPEAKANLRNLAQYVVSTTMLATQGEIETSKLVSLARLNMTMAEGLLSGQRNGLIQERAYQIWQEEGCPEGREQEHWLRAEAEVAGALKS
;
A
#
# COMPACT_ATOMS: atom_id res chain seq x y z
N MET A 1 71.87 -3.29 35.72
CA MET A 1 71.00 -3.04 34.55
C MET A 1 69.78 -3.95 34.63
N ALA A 2 68.60 -3.34 34.50
CA ALA A 2 67.24 -3.85 34.26
C ALA A 2 66.88 -5.31 34.61
N THR A 3 66.16 -5.56 35.71
CA THR A 3 64.69 -5.73 35.88
C THR A 3 64.03 -7.02 35.35
N LYS A 4 63.61 -7.83 36.34
CA LYS A 4 62.33 -8.58 36.50
C LYS A 4 61.99 -9.75 35.56
N ARG A 5 61.98 -10.94 36.18
CA ARG A 5 61.13 -12.10 35.84
C ARG A 5 59.65 -11.72 35.96
N LYS A 6 58.82 -12.12 34.99
CA LYS A 6 57.36 -12.08 35.04
C LYS A 6 56.75 -13.38 34.49
N THR A 7 56.31 -14.21 35.43
CA THR A 7 55.06 -14.98 35.53
C THR A 7 54.35 -15.57 34.29
N ALA A 8 53.94 -16.82 34.49
CA ALA A 8 52.57 -17.37 34.37
C ALA A 8 52.30 -18.36 33.22
N ALA A 9 51.92 -19.57 33.66
CA ALA A 9 51.14 -20.55 32.94
C ALA A 9 49.71 -20.05 32.64
N SER A 10 49.14 -20.51 31.53
CA SER A 10 47.71 -20.58 31.24
C SER A 10 47.54 -21.62 30.12
N ALA A 11 47.17 -22.86 30.43
CA ALA A 11 45.79 -23.36 30.40
C ALA A 11 45.20 -23.48 28.98
N ALA A 12 45.03 -24.72 28.51
CA ALA A 12 43.88 -25.13 27.68
C ALA A 12 42.58 -24.97 28.52
N PRO A 13 41.32 -24.99 28.00
CA PRO A 13 40.84 -25.67 26.78
C PRO A 13 39.66 -24.98 26.01
N ALA A 14 39.15 -25.69 24.98
CA ALA A 14 37.75 -25.75 24.52
C ALA A 14 37.03 -24.56 23.83
N SER A 15 36.36 -24.95 22.73
CA SER A 15 35.22 -24.33 22.03
C SER A 15 35.48 -23.23 20.99
N ALA A 16 35.43 -23.62 19.73
CA ALA A 16 35.04 -22.74 18.62
C ALA A 16 34.08 -23.48 17.65
N ALA A 17 33.18 -24.29 18.22
CA ALA A 17 31.96 -24.72 17.53
C ALA A 17 30.86 -23.70 17.84
N ALA A 18 31.01 -22.45 17.39
CA ALA A 18 29.97 -21.39 17.48
C ALA A 18 30.35 -20.08 16.78
N VAL A 19 30.92 -20.11 15.57
CA VAL A 19 30.96 -18.95 14.66
C VAL A 19 31.21 -19.57 13.30
N ILE A 20 30.34 -19.54 12.30
CA ILE A 20 29.42 -18.50 11.89
C ILE A 20 28.19 -19.25 11.41
N ALA A 21 27.06 -19.04 12.08
CA ALA A 21 25.76 -19.23 11.50
C ALA A 21 25.67 -18.27 10.32
N ALA A 22 26.18 -18.71 9.17
CA ALA A 22 25.69 -18.24 7.88
C ALA A 22 24.32 -18.89 7.73
N GLU A 23 23.38 -18.40 8.54
CA GLU A 23 21.96 -18.38 8.22
C GLU A 23 21.89 -17.67 6.88
N THR A 24 21.95 -18.47 5.82
CA THR A 24 21.62 -18.08 4.47
C THR A 24 20.30 -17.36 4.57
N SER A 25 20.39 -16.04 4.46
CA SER A 25 19.30 -15.09 4.44
C SER A 25 18.40 -15.44 3.25
N THR A 26 17.46 -16.34 3.47
CA THR A 26 16.25 -16.44 2.68
C THR A 26 15.20 -15.55 3.34
N GLU A 27 15.54 -14.27 3.51
CA GLU A 27 14.53 -13.23 3.41
C GLU A 27 14.25 -13.12 1.91
N THR A 28 13.18 -13.76 1.46
CA THR A 28 12.41 -13.21 0.33
C THR A 28 12.29 -11.71 0.60
N LEU A 29 12.91 -10.86 -0.23
CA LEU A 29 12.70 -9.41 -0.20
C LEU A 29 11.18 -9.20 -0.30
N ALA A 30 10.52 -8.99 0.83
CA ALA A 30 9.12 -8.61 0.86
C ALA A 30 9.07 -7.19 0.27
N GLU A 31 8.62 -7.10 -0.98
CA GLU A 31 8.44 -5.82 -1.69
C GLU A 31 7.61 -4.89 -0.80
N SER A 32 8.10 -3.68 -0.53
CA SER A 32 7.38 -2.75 0.32
C SER A 32 6.10 -2.31 -0.37
N TRP A 33 5.03 -2.04 0.37
CA TRP A 33 3.82 -1.41 -0.18
C TRP A 33 4.12 -0.15 -0.99
N ALA A 34 5.11 0.63 -0.56
CA ALA A 34 5.57 1.81 -1.27
C ALA A 34 6.16 1.45 -2.66
N ASP A 35 6.97 0.40 -2.73
CA ASP A 35 7.58 -0.07 -3.97
C ASP A 35 6.52 -0.57 -4.96
N ILE A 36 5.51 -1.28 -4.46
CA ILE A 36 4.38 -1.75 -5.28
C ILE A 36 3.65 -0.56 -5.90
N ILE A 37 3.23 0.43 -5.11
CA ILE A 37 2.50 1.61 -5.62
C ILE A 37 3.37 2.41 -6.62
N LEU A 38 4.66 2.59 -6.35
CA LEU A 38 5.57 3.26 -7.27
C LEU A 38 5.70 2.51 -8.60
N ARG A 39 5.76 1.17 -8.56
CA ARG A 39 5.88 0.31 -9.74
C ARG A 39 4.60 0.29 -10.56
N THR A 40 3.43 0.20 -9.93
CA THR A 40 2.14 0.14 -10.63
C THR A 40 1.68 1.51 -11.11
N ASN A 41 2.10 2.60 -10.46
CA ASN A 41 1.69 3.98 -10.78
C ASN A 41 0.15 4.16 -10.80
N PHE A 42 -0.56 3.39 -9.97
CA PHE A 42 -2.03 3.25 -9.97
C PHE A 42 -2.67 2.65 -11.24
N ALA A 43 -1.88 1.99 -12.10
CA ALA A 43 -2.41 1.30 -13.28
C ALA A 43 -2.98 -0.10 -12.98
N ALA A 44 -2.76 -0.65 -11.79
CA ALA A 44 -3.18 -1.99 -11.40
C ALA A 44 -4.12 -1.93 -10.19
N ALA A 45 -5.34 -1.40 -10.40
CA ALA A 45 -6.27 -1.06 -9.32
C ALA A 45 -6.53 -2.21 -8.33
N GLU A 46 -6.63 -3.47 -8.78
CA GLU A 46 -6.77 -4.62 -7.85
C GLU A 46 -5.57 -4.77 -6.92
N GLN A 47 -4.35 -4.70 -7.46
CA GLN A 47 -3.10 -4.82 -6.71
C GLN A 47 -2.93 -3.62 -5.76
N ASP A 48 -3.20 -2.41 -6.25
CA ASP A 48 -3.06 -1.18 -5.48
C ASP A 48 -4.08 -1.10 -4.33
N SER A 49 -5.32 -1.53 -4.59
CA SER A 49 -6.35 -1.66 -3.55
C SER A 49 -6.02 -2.73 -2.52
N ALA A 50 -5.44 -3.87 -2.93
CA ALA A 50 -5.00 -4.90 -2.00
C ALA A 50 -3.92 -4.37 -1.04
N VAL A 51 -2.96 -3.60 -1.56
CA VAL A 51 -1.93 -2.94 -0.75
C VAL A 51 -2.54 -1.98 0.28
N LEU A 52 -3.49 -1.15 -0.13
CA LEU A 52 -4.18 -0.21 0.77
C LEU A 52 -4.99 -0.95 1.86
N LEU A 53 -5.68 -2.04 1.51
CA LEU A 53 -6.44 -2.84 2.46
C LEU A 53 -5.54 -3.57 3.46
N GLN A 54 -4.38 -4.07 3.02
CA GLN A 54 -3.37 -4.65 3.91
C GLN A 54 -2.83 -3.60 4.88
N ALA A 55 -2.51 -2.40 4.39
CA ALA A 55 -2.07 -1.30 5.24
C ALA A 55 -3.13 -0.90 6.28
N ALA A 56 -4.41 -0.94 5.89
CA ALA A 56 -5.51 -0.71 6.82
C ALA A 56 -5.61 -1.80 7.91
N SER A 57 -5.47 -3.08 7.54
CA SER A 57 -5.48 -4.20 8.50
C SER A 57 -4.31 -4.10 9.49
N VAL A 58 -3.10 -3.82 9.02
CA VAL A 58 -1.92 -3.65 9.90
C VAL A 58 -2.09 -2.51 10.89
N LEU A 59 -2.71 -1.39 10.50
CA LEU A 59 -3.04 -0.29 11.41
C LEU A 59 -4.06 -0.69 12.48
N LEU A 60 -5.03 -1.54 12.14
CA LEU A 60 -6.10 -1.97 13.06
C LEU A 60 -5.66 -3.09 14.00
N GLU A 61 -4.73 -3.94 13.57
CA GLU A 61 -4.19 -5.06 14.34
C GLU A 61 -3.04 -4.67 15.27
N ALA A 62 -2.53 -3.44 15.15
CA ALA A 62 -1.46 -2.92 16.00
C ALA A 62 -1.96 -2.67 17.43
N ASP A 63 -1.69 -3.64 18.32
CA ASP A 63 -2.15 -3.68 19.72
C ASP A 63 -1.09 -3.24 20.75
N THR A 64 0.15 -3.05 20.31
CA THR A 64 1.31 -2.70 21.13
C THR A 64 2.00 -1.45 20.58
N PRO A 65 2.63 -0.61 21.43
CA PRO A 65 3.31 0.60 20.97
C PRO A 65 4.34 0.35 19.87
N GLU A 66 5.06 -0.77 19.94
CA GLU A 66 6.06 -1.17 18.95
C GLU A 66 5.41 -1.47 17.59
N LYS A 67 4.32 -2.27 17.58
CA LYS A 67 3.58 -2.57 16.34
C LYS A 67 2.93 -1.31 15.76
N VAL A 68 2.41 -0.42 16.62
CA VAL A 68 1.82 0.85 16.19
C VAL A 68 2.87 1.69 15.47
N ASN A 69 4.07 1.83 16.02
CA ASN A 69 5.16 2.58 15.38
C ASN A 69 5.55 1.98 14.02
N VAL A 70 5.65 0.65 13.93
CA VAL A 70 5.95 -0.03 12.65
C VAL A 70 4.84 0.20 11.63
N ALA A 71 3.57 0.04 12.02
CA ALA A 71 2.42 0.24 11.15
C ALA A 71 2.35 1.67 10.60
N LEU A 72 2.67 2.65 11.44
CA LEU A 72 2.71 4.07 11.06
C LEU A 72 3.86 4.39 10.13
N ASP A 73 5.06 3.85 10.36
CA ASP A 73 6.19 4.02 9.45
C ASP A 73 5.90 3.44 8.07
N GLN A 74 5.31 2.23 8.01
CA GLN A 74 4.87 1.62 6.76
C GLN A 74 3.77 2.43 6.07
N ASN A 75 2.77 2.90 6.82
CA ASN A 75 1.71 3.74 6.29
C ASN A 75 2.25 5.09 5.78
N LEU A 76 3.23 5.69 6.47
CA LEU A 76 3.87 6.92 6.03
C LEU A 76 4.61 6.72 4.70
N LYS A 77 5.42 5.66 4.58
CA LYS A 77 6.13 5.31 3.34
C LYS A 77 5.16 5.10 2.18
N LEU A 78 4.07 4.38 2.42
CA LEU A 78 3.00 4.17 1.46
C LEU A 78 2.42 5.52 0.98
N TRP A 79 2.04 6.41 1.89
CA TRP A 79 1.45 7.70 1.52
C TRP A 79 2.42 8.67 0.85
N ILE A 80 3.73 8.57 1.14
CA ILE A 80 4.77 9.30 0.39
C ILE A 80 4.85 8.78 -1.06
N ALA A 81 4.85 7.45 -1.25
CA ALA A 81 4.81 6.84 -2.58
C ALA A 81 3.56 7.24 -3.37
N ILE A 82 2.39 7.20 -2.73
CA ILE A 82 1.12 7.67 -3.31
C ILE A 82 1.24 9.13 -3.75
N LYS A 83 1.76 10.01 -2.88
CA LYS A 83 1.96 11.43 -3.22
C LYS A 83 2.90 11.60 -4.42
N ALA A 84 3.95 10.80 -4.52
CA ALA A 84 4.88 10.83 -5.65
C ALA A 84 4.20 10.40 -6.95
N VAL A 85 3.45 9.28 -6.93
CA VAL A 85 2.69 8.79 -8.09
C VAL A 85 1.65 9.81 -8.57
N LEU A 86 0.98 10.52 -7.65
CA LEU A 86 0.00 11.54 -8.00
C LEU A 86 0.59 12.79 -8.69
N LEU A 87 1.91 12.98 -8.64
CA LEU A 87 2.61 14.02 -9.40
C LEU A 87 2.92 13.60 -10.84
N ASN A 88 2.83 12.31 -11.16
CA ASN A 88 3.07 11.82 -12.50
C ASN A 88 1.87 12.13 -13.40
N ASP A 89 2.14 12.65 -14.60
CA ASP A 89 1.12 12.96 -15.59
C ASP A 89 0.43 11.67 -16.10
N ASP A 90 1.20 10.58 -16.23
CA ASP A 90 0.73 9.27 -16.72
C ASP A 90 -0.13 8.47 -15.72
N CYS A 91 -0.34 8.98 -14.51
CA CYS A 91 -1.20 8.30 -13.53
C CYS A 91 -2.68 8.36 -13.99
N PRO A 92 -3.40 7.22 -14.08
CA PRO A 92 -4.74 7.12 -14.69
C PRO A 92 -5.88 7.69 -13.83
N ILE A 93 -5.55 8.38 -12.73
CA ILE A 93 -6.53 9.02 -11.84
C ILE A 93 -6.94 10.38 -12.42
N GLU A 94 -8.24 10.67 -12.38
CA GLU A 94 -8.80 11.94 -12.84
C GLU A 94 -8.18 13.16 -12.12
N PRO A 95 -7.94 14.31 -12.79
CA PRO A 95 -7.27 15.47 -12.18
C PRO A 95 -7.91 16.00 -10.89
N GLU A 96 -9.24 15.99 -10.79
CA GLU A 96 -9.96 16.40 -9.59
C GLU A 96 -9.74 15.40 -8.44
N ALA A 97 -9.84 14.10 -8.73
CA ALA A 97 -9.53 13.05 -7.77
C ALA A 97 -8.06 13.12 -7.32
N LYS A 98 -7.10 13.39 -8.22
CA LYS A 98 -5.69 13.64 -7.87
C LYS A 98 -5.54 14.81 -6.89
N ALA A 99 -6.31 15.89 -7.04
CA ALA A 99 -6.27 17.02 -6.12
C ALA A 99 -6.78 16.66 -4.72
N ASN A 100 -7.92 15.95 -4.65
CA ASN A 100 -8.49 15.49 -3.40
C ASN A 100 -7.56 14.52 -2.66
N LEU A 101 -6.97 13.56 -3.38
CA LEU A 101 -6.02 12.60 -2.80
C LEU A 101 -4.74 13.26 -2.31
N ARG A 102 -4.26 14.33 -2.95
CA ARG A 102 -3.11 15.12 -2.46
C ARG A 102 -3.39 15.76 -1.10
N ASN A 103 -4.60 16.26 -0.88
CA ASN A 103 -5.00 16.82 0.42
C ASN A 103 -5.05 15.72 1.50
N LEU A 104 -5.58 14.54 1.15
CA LEU A 104 -5.60 13.39 2.05
C LEU A 104 -4.19 12.90 2.40
N ALA A 105 -3.30 12.78 1.41
CA ALA A 105 -1.91 12.41 1.63
C ALA A 105 -1.20 13.40 2.58
N GLN A 106 -1.48 14.70 2.43
CA GLN A 106 -0.93 15.72 3.32
C GLN A 106 -1.45 15.57 4.76
N TYR A 107 -2.74 15.26 4.94
CA TYR A 107 -3.32 14.98 6.26
C TYR A 107 -2.72 13.72 6.89
N VAL A 108 -2.58 12.64 6.14
CA VAL A 108 -2.02 11.37 6.64
C VAL A 108 -0.56 11.54 7.05
N VAL A 109 0.27 12.20 6.23
CA VAL A 109 1.67 12.48 6.57
C VAL A 109 1.75 13.30 7.87
N SER A 110 0.97 14.38 7.98
CA SER A 110 0.96 15.22 9.18
C SER A 110 0.50 14.46 10.41
N THR A 111 -0.61 13.72 10.30
CA THR A 111 -1.18 12.93 11.41
C THR A 111 -0.21 11.85 11.88
N THR A 112 0.48 11.19 10.94
CA THR A 112 1.45 10.11 11.21
C THR A 112 2.74 10.65 11.87
N MET A 113 3.21 11.84 11.48
CA MET A 113 4.41 12.46 12.07
C MET A 113 4.17 13.05 13.47
N LEU A 114 2.94 13.52 13.75
CA LEU A 114 2.53 13.91 15.10
C LEU A 114 2.41 12.69 16.02
N ALA A 115 1.97 11.60 15.42
CA ALA A 115 1.80 10.29 16.04
C ALA A 115 3.13 9.72 16.56
N THR A 116 4.22 9.83 15.80
CA THR A 116 5.55 9.33 16.20
C THR A 116 6.21 10.10 17.36
N GLN A 117 5.59 11.19 17.85
CA GLN A 117 6.13 12.05 18.91
C GLN A 117 5.48 11.80 20.29
N GLY A 118 4.57 10.83 20.43
CA GLY A 118 3.91 10.52 21.70
C GLY A 118 2.97 9.32 21.61
N GLU A 119 2.11 9.13 22.61
CA GLU A 119 1.04 8.12 22.54
C GLU A 119 -0.03 8.54 21.52
N ILE A 120 -0.39 7.60 20.65
CA ILE A 120 -1.44 7.80 19.65
C ILE A 120 -2.75 7.28 20.20
N GLU A 121 -3.76 8.13 20.13
CA GLU A 121 -5.13 7.69 20.31
C GLU A 121 -5.49 6.66 19.24
N THR A 122 -6.04 5.52 19.68
CA THR A 122 -6.56 4.46 18.80
C THR A 122 -7.53 5.01 17.74
N SER A 123 -8.27 6.08 18.05
CA SER A 123 -9.16 6.81 17.13
C SER A 123 -8.45 7.27 15.84
N LYS A 124 -7.19 7.70 15.94
CA LYS A 124 -6.39 8.15 14.80
C LYS A 124 -5.97 6.98 13.91
N LEU A 125 -5.59 5.84 14.49
CA LEU A 125 -5.26 4.62 13.72
C LEU A 125 -6.47 4.15 12.91
N VAL A 126 -7.65 4.11 13.53
CA VAL A 126 -8.90 3.79 12.83
C VAL A 126 -9.19 4.79 11.71
N SER A 127 -8.90 6.07 11.92
CA SER A 127 -9.11 7.11 10.90
C SER A 127 -8.17 6.92 9.70
N LEU A 128 -6.88 6.61 9.95
CA LEU A 128 -5.91 6.29 8.90
C LEU A 128 -6.31 5.03 8.12
N ALA A 129 -6.69 3.97 8.83
CA ALA A 129 -7.17 2.74 8.21
C ALA A 129 -8.39 2.98 7.33
N ARG A 130 -9.34 3.81 7.78
CA ARG A 130 -10.52 4.19 6.99
C ARG A 130 -10.15 4.92 5.71
N LEU A 131 -9.18 5.83 5.75
CA LEU A 131 -8.71 6.53 4.54
C LEU A 131 -8.15 5.56 3.51
N ASN A 132 -7.35 4.58 3.95
CA ASN A 132 -6.83 3.53 3.08
C ASN A 132 -7.96 2.71 2.44
N MET A 133 -8.97 2.31 3.23
CA MET A 133 -10.14 1.57 2.73
C MET A 133 -10.96 2.37 1.73
N THR A 134 -11.27 3.64 2.01
CA THR A 134 -12.03 4.50 1.09
C THR A 134 -11.28 4.70 -0.23
N MET A 135 -9.96 4.83 -0.18
CA MET A 135 -9.14 4.93 -1.39
C MET A 135 -9.17 3.62 -2.20
N ALA A 136 -9.03 2.48 -1.53
CA ALA A 136 -9.11 1.17 -2.17
C ALA A 136 -10.47 0.93 -2.84
N GLU A 137 -11.56 1.31 -2.16
CA GLU A 137 -12.92 1.25 -2.71
C GLU A 137 -13.07 2.16 -3.93
N GLY A 138 -12.53 3.38 -3.87
CA GLY A 138 -12.53 4.33 -4.98
C GLY A 138 -11.80 3.79 -6.21
N LEU A 139 -10.63 3.17 -6.04
CA LEU A 139 -9.84 2.58 -7.13
C LEU A 139 -10.60 1.44 -7.81
N LEU A 140 -11.14 0.49 -7.04
CA LEU A 140 -11.90 -0.64 -7.58
C LEU A 140 -13.18 -0.18 -8.29
N SER A 141 -13.88 0.77 -7.69
CA SER A 141 -15.09 1.35 -8.28
C SER A 141 -14.78 2.10 -9.56
N GLY A 142 -13.69 2.87 -9.60
CA GLY A 142 -13.24 3.59 -10.79
C GLY A 142 -12.89 2.65 -11.94
N GLN A 143 -12.10 1.61 -11.68
CA GLN A 143 -11.75 0.60 -12.69
C GLN A 143 -13.01 -0.08 -13.24
N ARG A 144 -13.90 -0.55 -12.36
CA ARG A 144 -15.16 -1.18 -12.76
C ARG A 144 -16.02 -0.25 -13.60
N ASN A 145 -16.18 1.01 -13.19
CA ASN A 145 -16.98 1.98 -13.93
C ASN A 145 -16.40 2.26 -15.33
N GLY A 146 -15.07 2.30 -15.47
CA GLY A 146 -14.41 2.42 -16.77
C GLY A 146 -14.72 1.24 -17.70
N LEU A 147 -14.67 0.01 -17.19
CA LEU A 147 -15.03 -1.20 -17.94
C LEU A 147 -16.50 -1.17 -18.38
N ILE A 148 -17.40 -0.74 -17.49
CA ILE A 148 -18.84 -0.60 -17.80
C ILE A 148 -19.05 0.46 -18.87
N GLN A 149 -18.39 1.61 -18.77
CA GLN A 149 -18.48 2.68 -19.75
C GLN A 149 -18.00 2.23 -21.14
N GLU A 150 -16.84 1.57 -21.20
CA GLU A 150 -16.31 1.03 -22.46
C GLU A 150 -17.26 0.01 -23.07
N ARG A 151 -17.79 -0.91 -22.25
CA ARG A 151 -18.72 -1.93 -22.76
C ARG A 151 -20.06 -1.35 -23.19
N ALA A 152 -20.59 -0.37 -22.47
CA ALA A 152 -21.82 0.34 -22.84
C ALA A 152 -21.64 1.06 -24.19
N TYR A 153 -20.47 1.67 -24.40
CA TYR A 153 -20.13 2.31 -25.66
C TYR A 153 -20.05 1.31 -26.82
N GLN A 154 -19.45 0.14 -26.61
CA GLN A 154 -19.41 -0.93 -27.61
C GLN A 154 -20.81 -1.41 -27.99
N ILE A 155 -21.68 -1.66 -26.99
CA ILE A 155 -23.08 -2.07 -27.23
C ILE A 155 -23.80 -1.00 -28.07
N TRP A 156 -23.64 0.28 -27.71
CA TRP A 156 -24.23 1.40 -28.46
C TRP A 156 -23.76 1.43 -29.92
N GLN A 157 -22.46 1.21 -30.18
CA GLN A 157 -21.91 1.13 -31.54
C GLN A 157 -22.44 -0.08 -32.32
N GLU A 158 -22.49 -1.26 -31.68
CA GLU A 158 -23.01 -2.50 -32.27
C GLU A 158 -24.50 -2.35 -32.69
N GLU A 159 -25.27 -1.55 -31.95
CA GLU A 159 -26.68 -1.26 -32.24
C GLU A 159 -26.89 -0.12 -33.26
N GLY A 160 -25.81 0.46 -33.80
CA GLY A 160 -25.89 1.51 -34.82
C GLY A 160 -26.15 2.90 -34.25
N CYS A 161 -25.71 3.15 -33.02
CA CYS A 161 -25.76 4.45 -32.36
C CYS A 161 -27.18 5.01 -32.10
N PRO A 162 -28.12 4.25 -31.51
CA PRO A 162 -29.46 4.75 -31.22
C PRO A 162 -29.44 5.81 -30.10
N GLU A 163 -30.33 6.80 -30.19
CA GLU A 163 -30.49 7.85 -29.17
C GLU A 163 -31.46 7.43 -28.05
N GLY A 164 -31.24 7.92 -26.82
CA GLY A 164 -32.19 7.80 -25.70
C GLY A 164 -32.26 6.43 -25.03
N ARG A 165 -31.25 5.58 -25.24
CA ARG A 165 -31.14 4.23 -24.64
C ARG A 165 -29.89 4.05 -23.77
N GLU A 166 -29.26 5.15 -23.37
CA GLU A 166 -27.98 5.16 -22.66
C GLU A 166 -28.04 4.33 -21.37
N GLN A 167 -29.18 4.41 -20.66
CA GLN A 167 -29.39 3.63 -19.44
C GLN A 167 -29.55 2.13 -19.70
N GLU A 168 -30.18 1.73 -20.81
CA GLU A 168 -30.29 0.32 -21.20
C GLU A 168 -28.92 -0.26 -21.54
N HIS A 169 -28.11 0.49 -22.30
CA HIS A 169 -26.74 0.10 -22.64
C HIS A 169 -25.86 -0.01 -21.41
N TRP A 170 -25.98 0.93 -20.47
CA TRP A 170 -25.26 0.88 -19.19
C TRP A 170 -25.62 -0.36 -18.37
N LEU A 171 -26.92 -0.63 -18.17
CA LEU A 171 -27.37 -1.79 -17.38
C LEU A 171 -26.94 -3.12 -18.01
N ARG A 172 -26.97 -3.21 -19.35
CA ARG A 172 -26.47 -4.38 -20.07
C ARG A 172 -24.97 -4.56 -19.89
N ALA A 173 -24.20 -3.49 -20.04
CA ALA A 173 -22.76 -3.49 -19.83
C ALA A 173 -22.38 -3.87 -18.39
N GLU A 174 -23.09 -3.34 -17.40
CA GLU A 174 -22.89 -3.67 -15.98
C GLU A 174 -23.11 -5.17 -15.73
N ALA A 175 -24.17 -5.76 -16.30
CA ALA A 175 -24.43 -7.19 -16.18
C ALA A 175 -23.34 -8.05 -16.83
N GLU A 176 -22.86 -7.66 -18.02
CA GLU A 176 -21.81 -8.37 -18.74
C GLU A 176 -20.45 -8.29 -18.00
N VAL A 177 -20.06 -7.10 -17.53
CA VAL A 177 -18.82 -6.89 -16.75
C VAL A 177 -18.90 -7.62 -15.41
N ALA A 178 -20.03 -7.55 -14.70
CA ALA A 178 -20.21 -8.28 -13.45
C ALA A 178 -20.20 -9.80 -13.63
N GLY A 179 -20.64 -10.30 -14.79
CA GLY A 179 -20.51 -11.71 -15.17
C GLY A 179 -19.06 -12.13 -15.38
N ALA A 180 -18.28 -11.32 -16.11
CA ALA A 180 -16.88 -11.59 -16.43
C ALA A 180 -15.96 -11.58 -15.20
N LEU A 181 -16.24 -10.74 -14.20
CA LEU A 181 -15.47 -10.69 -12.95
C LEU A 181 -15.76 -11.85 -11.98
N LYS A 182 -16.83 -12.62 -12.21
CA LYS A 182 -17.23 -13.74 -11.34
C LYS A 182 -16.84 -15.11 -11.89
N SER A 183 -16.42 -15.19 -13.16
CA SER A 183 -16.04 -16.42 -13.87
C SER A 183 -14.55 -16.70 -13.74
#